data_AF-A0A7C4U2H7-F1
#
_entry.id   AF-A0A7C4U2H7-F1
#
_cell.length_a   1.000
_cell.length_b   1.000
_cell.length_c   1.000
_cell.angle_alpha   90.00
_cell.angle_beta   90.00
_cell.angle_gamma   90.00
#
_symmetry.space_group_name_H-M   'P 1'
#
loop_
_entity.id
_entity.type
_entity.pdbx_description
1 polymer ?
#
loop_
_entity_poly.entity_id
_entity_poly.type
_entity_poly.pdbx_seq_one_letter_code
_entity_poly.pdbx_strand_id
1 'polypeptide(L)'
;MIRRITLLLSTTLLWLLSFSQPQTLMPIDTSRQSIEHWQKWLTDLNELGVERKNDSFFVRQEVLLLLKDSDYRKSVYPGVYNWQGVTSLMNKMELKKAFWHLINLYQTDTSRRNMVVGTFVLYDSLMDMDKILISTFYTYAFTDPQVCRINNGKPDIYRPDLLEKKLRTTREIISYIWLNRKNKQSGSKK
;
A
#
# COMPACT_ATOMS: atom_id res chain seq x y z
N MET A 1 -34.69 -45.03 41.75
CA MET A 1 -33.64 -44.71 40.74
C MET A 1 -34.26 -43.77 39.71
N ILE A 2 -34.49 -42.47 39.88
CA ILE A 2 -33.73 -41.33 40.42
C ILE A 2 -32.41 -41.04 39.66
N ARG A 3 -32.54 -40.07 38.74
CA ARG A 3 -31.58 -39.04 38.31
C ARG A 3 -30.33 -39.51 37.54
N ARG A 4 -30.17 -38.97 36.31
CA ARG A 4 -28.93 -38.34 35.76
C ARG A 4 -28.83 -38.44 34.22
N ILE A 5 -29.77 -37.91 33.42
CA ILE A 5 -29.53 -37.78 31.95
C ILE A 5 -30.12 -36.48 31.36
N THR A 6 -30.21 -35.39 32.13
CA THR A 6 -30.78 -34.12 31.60
C THR A 6 -29.98 -32.87 31.99
N LEU A 7 -28.66 -32.98 32.15
CA LEU A 7 -27.84 -31.84 32.61
C LEU A 7 -26.48 -31.70 31.93
N LEU A 8 -26.35 -32.14 30.67
CA LEU A 8 -25.14 -31.96 29.87
C LEU A 8 -25.38 -31.34 28.48
N LEU A 9 -26.61 -30.89 28.19
CA LEU A 9 -26.96 -30.30 26.89
C LEU A 9 -27.34 -28.81 26.95
N SER A 10 -27.22 -28.15 28.11
CA SER A 10 -27.56 -26.73 28.26
C SER A 10 -26.37 -25.79 28.49
N THR A 11 -25.13 -26.30 28.53
CA THR A 11 -23.94 -25.49 28.83
C THR A 11 -23.03 -25.20 27.63
N THR A 12 -23.34 -25.74 26.45
CA THR A 12 -22.55 -25.49 25.22
C THR A 12 -23.16 -24.46 24.27
N LEU A 13 -24.35 -23.92 24.57
CA LEU A 13 -25.03 -22.95 23.69
C LEU A 13 -24.90 -21.47 24.13
N LEU A 14 -24.08 -21.17 25.14
CA LEU A 14 -23.99 -19.82 25.74
C LEU A 14 -22.61 -19.15 25.60
N TRP A 15 -21.81 -19.55 24.61
CA TRP A 15 -20.50 -18.94 24.32
C TRP A 15 -20.37 -18.32 22.92
N LEU A 16 -21.46 -18.23 22.16
CA LEU A 16 -21.46 -17.66 20.79
C LEU A 16 -22.03 -16.23 20.68
N LEU A 17 -22.31 -15.55 21.79
CA LEU A 17 -22.89 -14.19 21.79
C LEU A 17 -21.89 -13.07 22.16
N SER A 18 -20.60 -13.35 22.21
CA SER A 18 -19.60 -12.32 22.52
C SER A 18 -18.90 -11.85 21.26
N PHE A 19 -18.97 -10.53 21.04
CA PHE A 19 -18.20 -9.72 20.08
C PHE A 19 -18.82 -9.46 18.69
N SER A 20 -20.04 -8.93 18.67
CA SER A 20 -20.33 -7.83 17.74
C SER A 20 -20.25 -6.52 18.53
N GLN A 21 -19.04 -5.95 18.68
CA GLN A 21 -18.99 -4.54 19.02
C GLN A 21 -19.55 -3.78 17.80
N PRO A 22 -20.65 -3.02 17.93
CA PRO A 22 -21.01 -2.10 16.88
C PRO A 22 -19.82 -1.16 16.72
N GLN A 23 -19.15 -1.21 15.58
CA GLN A 23 -18.18 -0.19 15.21
C GLN A 23 -18.97 1.11 15.17
N THR A 24 -18.95 1.86 16.26
CA THR A 24 -19.41 3.25 16.27
C THR A 24 -18.54 3.95 15.24
N LEU A 25 -19.13 4.26 14.08
CA LEU A 25 -18.51 5.10 13.08
C LEU A 25 -18.08 6.37 13.81
N MET A 26 -16.76 6.56 13.95
CA MET A 26 -16.24 7.77 14.57
C MET A 26 -16.78 8.96 13.77
N PRO A 27 -17.35 10.00 14.42
CA PRO A 27 -17.80 11.17 13.71
C PRO A 27 -16.62 11.73 12.91
N ILE A 28 -16.81 11.88 11.60
CA ILE A 28 -15.79 12.45 10.73
C ILE A 28 -15.58 13.89 11.19
N ASP A 29 -14.35 14.22 11.58
CA ASP A 29 -13.99 15.60 11.88
C ASP A 29 -14.05 16.40 10.57
N THR A 30 -15.11 17.18 10.39
CA THR A 30 -15.34 18.05 9.23
C THR A 30 -14.85 19.48 9.48
N SER A 31 -14.02 19.71 10.50
CA SER A 31 -13.39 21.01 10.70
C SER A 31 -12.55 21.38 9.47
N ARG A 32 -12.39 22.69 9.23
CA ARG A 32 -11.54 23.18 8.14
C ARG A 32 -10.10 22.65 8.24
N GLN A 33 -9.57 22.58 9.46
CA GLN A 33 -8.22 22.07 9.72
C GLN A 33 -8.09 20.58 9.35
N SER A 34 -9.08 19.76 9.71
CA SER A 34 -9.12 18.35 9.33
C SER A 34 -9.20 18.18 7.81
N ILE A 35 -10.07 18.94 7.13
CA ILE A 35 -10.21 18.87 5.67
C ILE A 35 -8.89 19.26 4.98
N GLU A 36 -8.26 20.37 5.39
CA GLU A 36 -6.97 20.81 4.85
C GLU A 36 -5.87 19.77 5.09
N HIS A 37 -5.86 19.15 6.27
CA HIS A 37 -4.92 18.07 6.61
C HIS A 37 -5.08 16.86 5.67
N TRP A 38 -6.29 16.35 5.50
CA TRP A 38 -6.55 15.19 4.65
C TRP A 38 -6.32 15.48 3.16
N GLN A 39 -6.66 16.68 2.70
CA GLN A 39 -6.35 17.12 1.34
C GLN A 39 -4.84 17.18 1.09
N LYS A 40 -4.07 17.74 2.04
CA LYS A 40 -2.61 17.77 1.96
C LYS A 40 -2.03 16.36 1.96
N TRP A 41 -2.47 15.51 2.89
CA TRP A 41 -2.03 14.12 2.97
C TRP A 41 -2.29 13.34 1.66
N LEU A 42 -3.47 13.49 1.06
CA LEU A 42 -3.79 12.87 -0.23
C LEU A 42 -2.96 13.45 -1.38
N THR A 43 -2.68 14.76 -1.34
CA THR A 43 -1.79 15.41 -2.31
C THR A 43 -0.39 14.81 -2.21
N ASP A 44 0.19 14.75 -1.01
CA ASP A 44 1.51 14.19 -0.76
C ASP A 44 1.62 12.73 -1.23
N LEU A 45 0.53 11.95 -1.09
CA LEU A 45 0.45 10.57 -1.57
C LEU A 45 0.52 10.49 -3.11
N ASN A 46 -0.09 11.43 -3.82
CA ASN A 46 -0.11 11.51 -5.29
C ASN A 46 1.15 12.14 -5.90
N GLU A 47 1.96 12.84 -5.12
CA GLU A 47 3.16 13.50 -5.63
C GLU A 47 4.31 12.52 -5.92
N LEU A 48 4.88 12.63 -7.13
CA LEU A 48 6.07 11.89 -7.54
C LEU A 48 7.28 12.35 -6.70
N GLY A 49 8.02 11.41 -6.11
CA GLY A 49 9.25 11.72 -5.39
C GLY A 49 10.40 12.18 -6.29
N VAL A 50 10.45 11.69 -7.54
CA VAL A 50 11.36 12.13 -8.59
C VAL A 50 10.55 12.57 -9.80
N GLU A 51 10.77 13.79 -10.28
CA GLU A 51 10.12 14.34 -11.46
C GLU A 51 11.17 14.89 -12.42
N ARG A 52 11.01 14.65 -13.73
CA ARG A 52 11.82 15.30 -14.75
C ARG A 52 11.04 16.49 -15.32
N LYS A 53 11.62 17.69 -15.28
CA LYS A 53 11.14 18.84 -16.04
C LYS A 53 12.25 19.31 -16.96
N ASN A 54 12.00 19.25 -18.27
CA ASN A 54 12.98 19.51 -19.32
C ASN A 54 14.24 18.66 -19.12
N ASP A 55 15.40 19.28 -18.90
CA ASP A 55 16.69 18.62 -18.70
C ASP A 55 17.10 18.53 -17.21
N SER A 56 16.18 18.87 -16.29
CA SER A 56 16.43 18.83 -14.86
C SER A 56 15.58 17.77 -14.15
N PHE A 57 16.19 17.11 -13.16
CA PHE A 57 15.50 16.24 -12.21
C PHE A 57 15.23 17.00 -10.92
N PHE A 58 13.98 16.92 -10.46
CA PHE A 58 13.52 17.47 -9.21
C PHE A 58 13.28 16.32 -8.24
N VAL A 59 13.90 16.41 -7.06
CA VAL A 59 13.85 15.39 -6.03
C VAL A 59 13.14 15.96 -4.82
N ARG A 60 12.08 15.30 -4.36
CA ARG A 60 11.30 15.73 -3.20
C ARG A 60 11.93 15.30 -1.88
N GLN A 61 11.45 15.90 -0.80
CA GLN A 61 11.91 15.64 0.56
C GLN A 61 11.87 14.15 0.93
N GLU A 62 10.81 13.45 0.53
CA GLU A 62 10.65 12.00 0.71
C GLU A 62 11.86 11.21 0.19
N VAL A 63 12.38 11.58 -0.99
CA VAL A 63 13.54 10.91 -1.59
C VAL A 63 14.82 11.35 -0.90
N LEU A 64 14.94 12.62 -0.49
CA LEU A 64 16.08 13.08 0.29
C LEU A 64 16.19 12.34 1.64
N LEU A 65 15.07 11.99 2.27
CA LEU A 65 15.05 11.17 3.48
C LEU A 65 15.64 9.78 3.23
N LEU A 66 15.30 9.13 2.10
CA LEU A 66 15.88 7.82 1.74
C LEU A 66 17.39 7.86 1.57
N LEU A 67 17.94 9.01 1.16
CA LEU A 67 19.38 9.19 0.97
C LEU A 67 20.12 9.49 2.28
N LYS A 68 19.44 10.11 3.26
CA LYS A 68 20.06 10.64 4.49
C LYS A 68 19.80 9.80 5.73
N ASP A 69 18.63 9.19 5.83
CA ASP A 69 18.16 8.45 7.00
C ASP A 69 18.21 6.94 6.72
N SER A 70 19.13 6.26 7.40
CA SER A 70 19.34 4.81 7.26
C SER A 70 18.14 4.00 7.73
N ASP A 71 17.48 4.41 8.81
CA ASP A 71 16.37 3.65 9.39
C ASP A 71 15.09 3.87 8.59
N TYR A 72 14.88 5.10 8.10
CA TYR A 72 13.87 5.37 7.09
C TYR A 72 14.07 4.50 5.85
N ARG A 73 15.30 4.45 5.33
CA ARG A 73 15.66 3.63 4.16
C ARG A 73 15.41 2.14 4.41
N LYS A 74 15.77 1.60 5.57
CA LYS A 74 15.50 0.21 5.94
C LYS A 74 14.01 -0.09 6.04
N SER A 75 13.20 0.88 6.49
CA SER A 75 11.74 0.73 6.54
C SER A 75 11.12 0.61 5.13
N VAL A 76 11.72 1.24 4.12
CA VAL A 76 11.25 1.18 2.73
C VAL A 76 11.82 -0.03 1.99
N TYR A 77 13.10 -0.36 2.20
CA TYR A 77 13.80 -1.45 1.54
C TYR A 77 14.26 -2.51 2.57
N PRO A 78 13.34 -3.30 3.14
CA PRO A 78 13.74 -4.43 3.98
C PRO A 78 14.50 -5.45 3.12
N GLY A 79 15.37 -6.25 3.76
CA GLY A 79 16.06 -7.34 3.07
C GLY A 79 15.08 -8.36 2.47
N VAL A 80 13.93 -8.58 3.12
CA VAL A 80 12.84 -9.42 2.64
C VAL A 80 11.50 -8.73 2.89
N TYR A 81 10.75 -8.47 1.82
CA TYR A 81 9.38 -7.97 1.91
C TYR A 81 8.45 -9.06 2.44
N ASN A 82 7.56 -8.71 3.36
CA ASN A 82 6.60 -9.65 3.96
C ASN A 82 5.30 -8.94 4.35
N TRP A 83 4.24 -9.73 4.56
CA TRP A 83 2.90 -9.21 4.86
C TRP A 83 2.80 -8.53 6.22
N GLN A 84 3.56 -8.97 7.23
CA GLN A 84 3.58 -8.32 8.54
C GLN A 84 4.09 -6.88 8.44
N GLY A 85 5.12 -6.64 7.61
CA GLY A 85 5.63 -5.31 7.30
C GLY A 85 4.57 -4.43 6.64
N VAL A 86 3.85 -4.97 5.65
CA VAL A 86 2.73 -4.26 5.00
C VAL A 86 1.66 -3.87 6.02
N THR A 87 1.20 -4.82 6.84
CA THR A 87 0.17 -4.55 7.87
C THR A 87 0.63 -3.50 8.85
N SER A 88 1.89 -3.56 9.32
CA SER A 88 2.44 -2.54 10.21
C SER A 88 2.46 -1.15 9.57
N LEU A 89 2.84 -1.04 8.29
CA LEU A 89 2.89 0.24 7.58
C LEU A 89 1.49 0.81 7.35
N MET A 90 0.51 -0.05 6.99
CA MET A 90 -0.89 0.35 6.84
C MET A 90 -1.49 0.84 8.15
N ASN A 91 -1.25 0.14 9.26
CA ASN A 91 -1.75 0.55 10.57
C ASN A 91 -1.18 1.90 11.03
N LYS A 92 0.03 2.25 10.58
CA LYS A 92 0.68 3.54 10.82
C LYS A 92 0.29 4.61 9.79
N MET A 93 -0.59 4.30 8.84
CA MET A 93 -0.96 5.17 7.72
C MET A 93 0.21 5.58 6.82
N GLU A 94 1.31 4.80 6.81
CA GLU A 94 2.47 5.00 5.93
C GLU A 94 2.21 4.36 4.56
N LEU A 95 1.12 4.77 3.90
CA LEU A 95 0.55 4.05 2.75
C LEU A 95 1.50 3.97 1.55
N LYS A 96 2.25 5.04 1.24
CA LYS A 96 3.20 5.01 0.12
C LYS A 96 4.23 3.88 0.30
N LYS A 97 4.79 3.73 1.51
CA LYS A 97 5.70 2.62 1.84
C LYS A 97 4.98 1.27 1.80
N ALA A 98 3.78 1.17 2.36
CA ALA A 98 3.00 -0.07 2.34
C ALA A 98 2.73 -0.55 0.90
N PHE A 99 2.38 0.38 0.01
CA PHE A 99 2.13 0.10 -1.41
C PHE A 99 3.40 -0.31 -2.14
N TRP A 100 4.54 0.28 -1.81
CA TRP A 100 5.83 -0.18 -2.32
C TRP A 100 6.14 -1.62 -1.90
N HIS A 101 5.90 -1.97 -0.64
CA HIS A 101 6.08 -3.33 -0.14
C HIS A 101 5.16 -4.31 -0.86
N LEU A 102 3.90 -3.94 -1.09
CA LEU A 102 2.95 -4.74 -1.85
C LEU A 102 3.38 -4.96 -3.31
N ILE A 103 3.88 -3.92 -4.00
CA ILE A 103 4.41 -4.05 -5.37
C ILE A 103 5.55 -5.08 -5.42
N ASN A 104 6.46 -5.05 -4.43
CA ASN A 104 7.56 -6.01 -4.37
C ASN A 104 7.05 -7.43 -4.00
N LEU A 105 6.09 -7.55 -3.09
CA LEU A 105 5.44 -8.83 -2.77
C LEU A 105 4.72 -9.45 -3.97
N TYR A 106 4.12 -8.64 -4.84
CA TYR A 106 3.52 -9.16 -6.08
C TYR A 106 4.54 -9.94 -6.93
N GLN A 107 5.81 -9.50 -6.92
CA GLN A 107 6.87 -10.16 -7.66
C GLN A 107 7.38 -11.43 -6.96
N THR A 108 7.55 -11.38 -5.63
CA THR A 108 8.24 -12.42 -4.86
C THR A 108 7.31 -13.48 -4.29
N ASP A 109 6.07 -13.13 -3.96
CA ASP A 109 5.06 -14.02 -3.40
C ASP A 109 3.96 -14.29 -4.42
N THR A 110 4.31 -15.14 -5.39
CA THR A 110 3.43 -15.45 -6.53
C THR A 110 2.13 -16.12 -6.11
N SER A 111 2.13 -16.84 -4.98
CA SER A 111 0.95 -17.54 -4.44
C SER A 111 -0.15 -16.60 -3.95
N ARG A 112 0.19 -15.36 -3.56
CA ARG A 112 -0.73 -14.37 -2.98
C ARG A 112 -0.87 -13.09 -3.81
N ARG A 113 -0.54 -13.14 -5.10
CA ARG A 113 -0.73 -12.00 -6.02
C ARG A 113 -2.15 -11.44 -6.02
N ASN A 114 -3.16 -12.30 -5.98
CA ASN A 114 -4.56 -11.89 -5.93
C ASN A 114 -4.87 -11.05 -4.69
N MET A 115 -4.21 -11.32 -3.57
CA MET A 115 -4.38 -10.52 -2.34
C MET A 115 -3.78 -9.11 -2.51
N VAL A 116 -2.64 -8.99 -3.19
CA VAL A 116 -2.04 -7.69 -3.52
C VAL A 116 -2.99 -6.88 -4.43
N VAL A 117 -3.45 -7.48 -5.54
CA VAL A 117 -4.36 -6.83 -6.48
C VAL A 117 -5.68 -6.47 -5.80
N GLY A 118 -6.25 -7.39 -5.03
CA GLY A 118 -7.48 -7.17 -4.26
C GLY A 118 -7.34 -6.00 -3.30
N THR A 119 -6.20 -5.87 -2.62
CA THR A 119 -5.92 -4.74 -1.74
C THR A 119 -5.96 -3.41 -2.50
N PHE A 120 -5.29 -3.31 -3.64
CA PHE A 120 -5.33 -2.08 -4.43
C PHE A 120 -6.72 -1.78 -5.01
N VAL A 121 -7.47 -2.80 -5.41
CA VAL A 121 -8.87 -2.65 -5.85
C VAL A 121 -9.78 -2.11 -4.73
N LEU A 122 -9.55 -2.52 -3.48
CA LEU A 122 -10.27 -1.98 -2.33
C LEU A 122 -9.96 -0.50 -2.13
N TYR A 123 -8.68 -0.13 -2.11
CA TYR A 123 -8.26 1.27 -1.97
C TYR A 123 -8.68 2.15 -3.16
N ASP A 124 -8.80 1.59 -4.37
CA ASP A 124 -9.25 2.31 -5.56
C ASP A 124 -10.67 2.89 -5.43
N SER A 125 -11.49 2.35 -4.52
CA SER A 125 -12.79 2.92 -4.22
C SER A 125 -12.75 4.23 -3.42
N LEU A 126 -11.60 4.52 -2.80
CA LEU A 126 -11.40 5.68 -1.91
C LEU A 126 -10.46 6.72 -2.51
N MET A 127 -9.55 6.31 -3.40
CA MET A 127 -8.48 7.15 -3.93
C MET A 127 -8.04 6.67 -5.31
N ASP A 128 -7.45 7.57 -6.11
CA ASP A 128 -6.94 7.28 -7.45
C ASP A 128 -5.68 6.39 -7.39
N MET A 129 -5.87 5.07 -7.25
CA MET A 129 -4.76 4.15 -7.01
C MET A 129 -3.79 4.03 -8.18
N ASP A 130 -4.23 4.26 -9.42
CA ASP A 130 -3.33 4.32 -10.57
C ASP A 130 -2.32 5.45 -10.46
N LYS A 131 -2.74 6.66 -10.05
CA LYS A 131 -1.84 7.78 -9.79
C LYS A 131 -0.91 7.50 -8.62
N ILE A 132 -1.46 6.97 -7.51
CA ILE A 132 -0.69 6.69 -6.30
C ILE A 132 0.38 5.61 -6.54
N LEU A 133 0.08 4.56 -7.31
CA LEU A 133 1.05 3.51 -7.63
C LEU A 133 2.19 4.03 -8.51
N ILE A 134 1.88 4.90 -9.47
CA ILE A 134 2.90 5.60 -10.26
C ILE A 134 3.76 6.50 -9.37
N SER A 135 3.14 7.33 -8.53
CA SER A 135 3.83 8.15 -7.53
C SER A 135 4.76 7.34 -6.64
N THR A 136 4.26 6.23 -6.11
CA THR A 136 5.02 5.31 -5.26
C THR A 136 6.23 4.75 -6.00
N PHE A 137 6.05 4.32 -7.26
CA PHE A 137 7.14 3.83 -8.09
C PHE A 137 8.20 4.92 -8.32
N TYR A 138 7.82 6.11 -8.78
CA TYR A 138 8.77 7.20 -9.04
C TYR A 138 9.41 7.77 -7.77
N THR A 139 8.84 7.49 -6.60
CA THR A 139 9.44 7.85 -5.31
C THR A 139 10.53 6.88 -4.87
N TYR A 140 10.27 5.56 -4.97
CA TYR A 140 11.15 4.57 -4.35
C TYR A 140 12.01 3.76 -5.32
N ALA A 141 11.65 3.65 -6.60
CA ALA A 141 12.38 2.75 -7.50
C ALA A 141 13.79 3.24 -7.83
N PHE A 142 13.99 4.56 -7.91
CA PHE A 142 15.29 5.17 -8.28
C PHE A 142 16.31 5.17 -7.14
N THR A 143 15.87 4.92 -5.90
CA THR A 143 16.73 4.85 -4.70
C THR A 143 16.77 3.44 -4.09
N ASP A 144 16.08 2.48 -4.72
CA ASP A 144 16.12 1.08 -4.33
C ASP A 144 17.55 0.53 -4.45
N PRO A 145 18.15 0.00 -3.37
CA PRO A 145 19.50 -0.54 -3.38
C PRO A 145 19.70 -1.69 -4.38
N GLN A 146 18.62 -2.40 -4.78
CA GLN A 146 18.68 -3.43 -5.82
C GLN A 146 18.90 -2.83 -7.22
N VAL A 147 18.55 -1.57 -7.42
CA VAL A 147 18.51 -0.89 -8.72
C VAL A 147 19.60 0.16 -8.85
N CYS A 148 19.83 0.92 -7.79
CA CYS A 148 20.68 2.09 -7.76
C CYS A 148 21.71 2.00 -6.63
N ARG A 149 22.93 2.45 -6.90
CA ARG A 149 23.94 2.77 -5.89
C ARG A 149 24.06 4.28 -5.78
N ILE A 150 24.49 4.77 -4.63
CA ILE A 150 24.75 6.19 -4.44
C ILE A 150 26.27 6.32 -4.39
N ASN A 151 26.86 6.82 -5.47
CA ASN A 151 28.30 7.01 -5.60
C ASN A 151 28.59 8.52 -5.59
N ASN A 152 29.34 9.01 -4.59
CA ASN A 152 29.67 10.43 -4.42
C ASN A 152 28.44 11.36 -4.48
N GLY A 153 27.35 10.96 -3.81
CA GLY A 153 26.10 11.73 -3.77
C GLY A 153 25.29 11.72 -5.09
N LYS A 154 25.74 10.99 -6.12
CA LYS A 154 25.02 10.83 -7.38
C LYS A 154 24.40 9.43 -7.47
N PRO A 155 23.12 9.32 -7.87
CA PRO A 155 22.51 8.02 -8.13
C PRO A 155 23.11 7.40 -9.40
N ASP A 156 23.56 6.16 -9.29
CA ASP A 156 24.07 5.32 -10.37
C ASP A 156 23.17 4.09 -10.53
N ILE A 157 22.35 4.09 -11.59
CA ILE A 157 21.40 3.02 -11.90
C ILE A 157 22.16 1.86 -12.55
N TYR A 158 22.70 0.98 -11.72
CA TYR A 158 23.51 -0.16 -12.15
C TYR A 158 22.68 -1.38 -12.59
N ARG A 159 21.38 -1.42 -12.28
CA ARG A 159 20.44 -2.49 -12.70
C ARG A 159 19.18 -1.93 -13.38
N PRO A 160 19.32 -1.37 -14.60
CA PRO A 160 18.17 -0.85 -15.36
C PRO A 160 17.15 -1.94 -15.69
N ASP A 161 17.59 -3.20 -15.83
CA ASP A 161 16.73 -4.37 -16.04
C ASP A 161 15.75 -4.59 -14.87
N LEU A 162 16.22 -4.43 -13.63
CA LEU A 162 15.37 -4.56 -12.44
C LEU A 162 14.42 -3.38 -12.29
N LEU A 163 14.86 -2.17 -12.64
CA LEU A 163 14.01 -0.99 -12.67
C LEU A 163 12.84 -1.16 -13.64
N GLU A 164 13.13 -1.59 -14.86
CA GLU A 164 12.13 -1.84 -15.90
C GLU A 164 11.17 -2.96 -15.48
N LYS A 165 11.69 -4.05 -14.91
CA LYS A 165 10.86 -5.14 -14.38
C LYS A 165 9.88 -4.64 -13.31
N LYS A 166 10.35 -3.80 -12.37
CA LYS A 166 9.49 -3.18 -11.35
C LYS A 166 8.43 -2.27 -11.97
N LEU A 167 8.80 -1.44 -12.95
CA LEU A 167 7.86 -0.59 -13.67
C LEU A 167 6.77 -1.40 -14.39
N ARG A 168 7.17 -2.47 -15.08
CA ARG A 168 6.25 -3.39 -15.75
C ARG A 168 5.27 -4.01 -14.76
N THR A 169 5.74 -4.49 -13.62
CA THR A 169 4.87 -5.02 -12.55
C THR A 169 3.89 -3.97 -12.04
N THR A 170 4.34 -2.73 -11.78
CA THR A 170 3.43 -1.66 -11.36
C THR A 170 2.34 -1.41 -12.40
N ARG A 171 2.69 -1.37 -13.69
CA ARG A 171 1.73 -1.20 -14.79
C ARG A 171 0.76 -2.38 -14.92
N GLU A 172 1.22 -3.60 -14.69
CA GLU A 172 0.38 -4.80 -14.67
C GLU A 172 -0.69 -4.69 -13.57
N ILE A 173 -0.29 -4.31 -12.35
CA ILE A 173 -1.21 -4.07 -11.23
C ILE A 173 -2.24 -2.98 -11.59
N ILE A 174 -1.79 -1.85 -12.15
CA ILE A 174 -2.68 -0.77 -12.60
C ILE A 174 -3.69 -1.26 -13.66
N SER A 175 -3.27 -2.17 -14.53
CA SER A 175 -4.13 -2.72 -15.57
C SER A 175 -5.30 -3.53 -14.97
N TYR A 176 -5.06 -4.27 -13.88
CA TYR A 176 -6.14 -4.93 -13.13
C TYR A 176 -7.12 -3.94 -12.48
N ILE A 177 -6.61 -2.83 -11.96
CA ILE A 177 -7.46 -1.76 -11.40
C ILE A 177 -8.37 -1.19 -12.48
N TRP A 178 -7.82 -0.86 -13.65
CA TRP A 178 -8.61 -0.36 -14.78
C TRP A 178 -9.64 -1.38 -15.29
N LEU A 179 -9.28 -2.67 -15.35
CA LEU A 179 -10.23 -3.73 -15.68
C LEU A 179 -11.39 -3.78 -14.70
N ASN A 180 -11.11 -3.67 -13.39
CA ASN A 180 -12.14 -3.63 -12.37
C ASN A 180 -13.05 -2.39 -12.49
N ARG A 181 -12.49 -1.20 -12.78
CA ARG A 181 -13.27 0.01 -13.06
C ARG A 181 -14.23 -0.19 -14.24
N LYS A 182 -13.76 -0.80 -15.34
CA LYS A 182 -14.59 -1.14 -16.51
C LYS A 182 -15.71 -2.13 -16.18
N ASN A 183 -15.40 -3.16 -15.39
CA ASN A 183 -16.38 -4.16 -14.97
C ASN A 183 -17.49 -3.56 -14.10
N LYS A 184 -17.16 -2.66 -13.17
CA LYS A 184 -18.16 -1.92 -12.37
C LYS A 184 -19.09 -1.08 -13.24
N GLN A 185 -18.56 -0.40 -14.26
CA GLN A 185 -19.36 0.43 -15.17
C GLN A 185 -20.30 -0.39 -16.07
N SER A 186 -19.88 -1.58 -16.50
CA SER A 186 -20.72 -2.47 -17.32
C SER A 186 -21.77 -3.23 -16.51
N GLY A 187 -21.46 -3.60 -15.26
CA GLY A 187 -22.41 -4.22 -14.33
C GLY A 187 -23.51 -3.27 -13.85
N SER A 188 -23.23 -1.97 -13.74
CA SER A 188 -24.23 -0.95 -13.37
C SER A 188 -25.22 -0.59 -14.49
N LYS A 189 -25.00 -1.08 -15.73
CA LYS A 189 -25.85 -0.81 -16.91
C LYS A 189 -26.83 -1.96 -17.23
N LYS A 190 -26.93 -2.97 -16.36
CA LYS A 190 -27.93 -4.04 -16.42
C LYS A 190 -28.89 -3.89 -15.27
#